data_AF-A0A8S9KS14-F1
#
_entry.id   AF-A0A8S9KS14-F1
#
_cell.length_a   1.000
_cell.length_b   1.000
_cell.length_c   1.000
_cell.angle_alpha   90.00
_cell.angle_beta   90.00
_cell.angle_gamma   90.00
#
_symmetry.space_group_name_H-M   'P 1'
#
loop_
_entity.id
_entity.type
_entity.pdbx_description
1 polymer ?
#
loop_
_entity_poly.entity_id
_entity_poly.type
_entity_poly.pdbx_seq_one_letter_code
_entity_poly.pdbx_strand_id
1 'polypeptide(L)'
;MVSDISEHNYDSDESIGSSEENSYNIPPTIFFKNQTLSYFVAEPLRMLYNFSDLKNECLLAGNPRAHYIEGLLQYFQCRKSIKGLDHLRRSADGNYDNGTYIYGILMLCRGNFGEGQYYLDMLSWKTNQDRTTQCLTMLKQSLKAIP
;
A
#
# COMPACT_ATOMS: atom_id res chain seq x y z
N MET A 1 57.65 23.66 54.22
CA MET A 1 56.56 24.65 54.40
C MET A 1 55.48 24.28 53.43
N VAL A 2 54.27 24.10 53.94
CA VAL A 2 53.12 23.49 53.28
C VAL A 2 52.53 24.47 52.26
N SER A 3 52.36 24.03 51.02
CA SER A 3 51.43 24.63 50.06
C SER A 3 51.09 23.56 49.03
N ASP A 4 49.95 22.90 49.16
CA ASP A 4 49.34 22.16 48.05
C ASP A 4 47.82 22.31 48.17
N ILE A 5 47.27 23.12 47.26
CA ILE A 5 45.86 23.16 46.91
C ILE A 5 45.77 22.45 45.56
N SER A 6 44.90 21.45 45.45
CA SER A 6 44.43 20.95 44.16
C SER A 6 43.06 20.29 44.35
N GLU A 7 42.06 21.00 43.87
CA GLU A 7 40.66 20.58 43.70
C GLU A 7 40.59 19.54 42.58
N HIS A 8 40.01 18.37 42.84
CA HIS A 8 39.36 17.55 41.81
C HIS A 8 38.38 16.56 42.46
N ASN A 9 37.12 16.97 42.60
CA ASN A 9 36.00 16.05 42.80
C ASN A 9 35.34 15.81 41.44
N TYR A 10 35.40 14.57 40.98
CA TYR A 10 34.64 14.08 39.84
C TYR A 10 33.21 13.82 40.29
N ASP A 11 32.24 14.51 39.71
CA ASP A 11 30.87 14.02 39.59
C ASP A 11 30.37 14.37 38.19
N SER A 12 30.45 13.37 37.33
CA SER A 12 29.89 13.36 35.99
C SER A 12 28.43 12.94 36.08
N ASP A 13 27.54 13.93 35.99
CA ASP A 13 26.12 13.71 35.70
C ASP A 13 25.74 14.58 34.49
N GLU A 14 26.24 14.17 33.32
CA GLU A 14 25.65 14.60 32.05
C GLU A 14 24.28 13.94 31.93
N SER A 15 23.26 14.65 32.41
CA SER A 15 21.87 14.39 32.03
C SER A 15 21.77 14.54 30.52
N ILE A 16 21.93 13.43 29.81
CA ILE A 16 21.52 13.27 28.43
C ILE A 16 20.01 13.50 28.43
N GLY A 17 19.62 14.74 28.08
CA GLY A 17 18.25 15.07 27.77
C GLY A 17 17.80 14.10 26.70
N SER A 18 16.96 13.14 27.09
CA SER A 18 16.27 12.29 26.16
C SER A 18 15.46 13.20 25.25
N SER A 19 15.92 13.38 24.03
CA SER A 19 15.08 13.90 22.96
C SER A 19 14.01 12.85 22.75
N GLU A 20 12.92 12.97 23.51
CA GLU A 20 11.66 12.32 23.25
C GLU A 20 11.29 12.70 21.82
N GLU A 21 11.63 11.82 20.89
CA GLU A 21 11.18 11.90 19.51
C GLU A 21 9.65 11.93 19.58
N ASN A 22 9.09 13.08 19.24
CA ASN A 22 7.66 13.28 19.06
C ASN A 22 7.14 12.28 18.01
N SER A 23 6.80 11.07 18.49
CA SER A 23 5.96 10.13 17.79
C SER A 23 4.61 10.79 17.68
N TYR A 24 4.37 11.48 16.55
CA TYR A 24 3.05 11.96 16.20
C TYR A 24 2.10 10.77 16.36
N ASN A 25 1.19 10.85 17.31
CA ASN A 25 0.08 9.90 17.49
C ASN A 25 -0.83 10.03 16.27
N ILE A 26 -0.40 9.50 15.13
CA ILE A 26 -1.17 9.43 13.90
C ILE A 26 -2.36 8.54 14.23
N PRO A 27 -3.61 9.03 14.08
CA PRO A 27 -4.79 8.19 14.25
C PRO A 27 -4.60 6.87 13.49
N PRO A 28 -4.88 5.71 14.10
CA PRO A 28 -4.64 4.40 13.45
C PRO A 28 -5.21 4.32 12.03
N THR A 29 -6.33 5.01 11.78
CA THR A 29 -6.96 5.14 10.47
C THR A 29 -6.06 5.78 9.40
N ILE A 30 -5.30 6.82 9.74
CA ILE A 30 -4.35 7.47 8.81
C ILE A 30 -3.13 6.58 8.57
N PHE A 31 -2.64 5.90 9.61
CA PHE A 31 -1.53 4.95 9.47
C PHE A 31 -1.88 3.84 8.47
N PHE A 32 -3.00 3.14 8.68
CA PHE A 32 -3.41 2.03 7.82
C PHE A 32 -3.77 2.49 6.40
N LYS A 33 -4.35 3.69 6.25
CA LYS A 33 -4.65 4.28 4.93
C LYS A 33 -3.39 4.50 4.09
N ASN A 34 -2.28 4.85 4.73
CA ASN A 34 -1.03 5.23 4.05
C ASN A 34 0.00 4.10 3.97
N GLN A 35 -0.30 2.92 4.52
CA GLN A 35 0.61 1.77 4.47
C GLN A 35 0.93 1.36 3.02
N THR A 36 2.21 1.12 2.73
CA THR A 36 2.70 0.91 1.35
C THR A 36 2.37 -0.47 0.79
N LEU A 37 2.32 -1.52 1.63
CA LEU A 37 1.94 -2.89 1.26
C LEU A 37 2.68 -3.48 0.03
N SER A 38 3.82 -2.92 -0.38
CA SER A 38 4.50 -3.27 -1.64
C SER A 38 4.87 -4.75 -1.73
N TYR A 39 5.27 -5.36 -0.61
CA TYR A 39 5.51 -6.80 -0.53
C TYR A 39 4.27 -7.62 -0.90
N PHE A 40 3.10 -7.23 -0.38
CA PHE A 40 1.83 -7.92 -0.62
C PHE A 40 1.24 -7.66 -2.01
N VAL A 41 1.64 -6.57 -2.68
CA VAL A 41 1.32 -6.37 -4.10
C VAL A 41 1.99 -7.46 -4.94
N ALA A 42 3.26 -7.79 -4.67
CA ALA A 42 3.96 -8.85 -5.36
C ALA A 42 3.52 -10.27 -4.92
N GLU A 43 3.17 -10.42 -3.64
CA GLU A 43 2.81 -11.70 -3.02
C GLU A 43 1.40 -11.66 -2.38
N PRO A 44 0.32 -11.48 -3.16
CA PRO A 44 -1.03 -11.25 -2.63
C PRO A 44 -1.55 -12.38 -1.73
N LEU A 45 -1.16 -13.63 -1.96
CA LEU A 45 -1.56 -14.75 -1.09
C LEU A 45 -1.03 -14.64 0.34
N ARG A 46 0.12 -13.99 0.56
CA ARG A 46 0.64 -13.76 1.92
C ARG A 46 -0.30 -12.87 2.72
N MET A 47 -0.90 -11.88 2.08
CA MET A 47 -1.91 -11.02 2.70
C MET A 47 -3.18 -11.80 3.08
N LEU A 48 -3.54 -12.82 2.30
CA LEU A 48 -4.71 -13.67 2.59
C LEU A 48 -4.49 -14.58 3.80
N TYR A 49 -3.34 -15.25 3.89
CA TYR A 49 -3.13 -16.33 4.85
C TYR A 49 -2.38 -15.92 6.12
N ASN A 50 -1.53 -14.90 6.05
CA ASN A 50 -0.60 -14.58 7.14
C ASN A 50 -0.87 -13.21 7.79
N PHE A 51 -1.65 -12.34 7.15
CA PHE A 51 -1.81 -10.94 7.57
C PHE A 51 -3.26 -10.44 7.46
N SER A 52 -4.24 -11.28 7.82
CA SER A 52 -5.66 -10.93 7.71
C SER A 52 -6.05 -9.69 8.52
N ASP A 53 -5.52 -9.51 9.71
CA ASP A 53 -5.86 -8.38 10.58
C ASP A 53 -5.35 -7.06 10.00
N LEU A 54 -4.06 -7.02 9.62
CA LEU A 54 -3.47 -5.88 8.90
C LEU A 54 -4.27 -5.55 7.64
N LYS A 55 -4.66 -6.56 6.86
CA LYS A 55 -5.48 -6.37 5.67
C LYS A 55 -6.82 -5.73 6.00
N ASN A 56 -7.51 -6.22 7.02
CA ASN A 56 -8.82 -5.72 7.40
C ASN A 56 -8.74 -4.26 7.87
N GLU A 57 -7.75 -3.92 8.69
CA GLU A 57 -7.50 -2.53 9.12
C GLU A 57 -7.21 -1.60 7.93
N CYS A 58 -6.35 -2.03 6.98
CA CYS A 58 -6.09 -1.26 5.77
C CYS A 58 -7.32 -1.12 4.86
N LEU A 59 -8.17 -2.14 4.75
CA LEU A 59 -9.42 -2.07 3.98
C LEU A 59 -10.43 -1.12 4.64
N LEU A 60 -10.58 -1.18 5.96
CA LEU A 60 -11.45 -0.27 6.72
C LEU A 60 -10.98 1.19 6.60
N ALA A 61 -9.67 1.41 6.60
CA ALA A 61 -9.06 2.72 6.39
C ALA A 61 -9.14 3.23 4.93
N GLY A 62 -9.63 2.41 4.00
CA GLY A 62 -9.73 2.77 2.58
C GLY A 62 -8.39 2.81 1.85
N ASN A 63 -7.42 1.99 2.26
CA ASN A 63 -6.11 1.91 1.61
C ASN A 63 -6.25 1.39 0.16
N PRO A 64 -5.87 2.18 -0.87
CA PRO A 64 -6.04 1.79 -2.27
C PRO A 64 -5.29 0.51 -2.65
N ARG A 65 -4.11 0.26 -2.06
CA ARG A 65 -3.31 -0.94 -2.33
C ARG A 65 -3.89 -2.17 -1.66
N ALA A 66 -4.45 -2.04 -0.46
CA ALA A 66 -5.18 -3.14 0.18
C ALA A 66 -6.41 -3.54 -0.66
N HIS A 67 -7.14 -2.55 -1.19
CA HIS A 67 -8.23 -2.78 -2.12
C HIS A 67 -7.77 -3.46 -3.41
N TYR A 68 -6.61 -3.09 -3.97
CA TYR A 68 -6.02 -3.82 -5.12
C TYR A 68 -5.75 -5.28 -4.80
N ILE A 69 -5.06 -5.56 -3.69
CA ILE A 69 -4.68 -6.92 -3.28
C ILE A 69 -5.94 -7.78 -3.06
N GLU A 70 -6.89 -7.30 -2.26
CA GLU A 70 -8.15 -8.01 -2.02
C GLU A 70 -8.96 -8.18 -3.30
N GLY A 71 -8.94 -7.18 -4.20
CA GLY A 71 -9.58 -7.26 -5.51
C GLY A 71 -9.04 -8.40 -6.37
N LEU A 72 -7.71 -8.52 -6.46
CA LEU A 72 -7.07 -9.64 -7.18
C LEU A 72 -7.42 -10.99 -6.57
N LEU A 73 -7.32 -11.11 -5.25
CA LEU A 73 -7.64 -12.36 -4.54
C LEU A 73 -9.10 -12.75 -4.75
N GLN A 74 -10.03 -11.82 -4.58
CA GLN A 74 -11.45 -12.12 -4.75
C GLN A 74 -11.80 -12.47 -6.19
N TYR A 75 -11.24 -11.75 -7.17
CA TYR A 75 -11.54 -11.97 -8.59
C TYR A 75 -10.91 -13.26 -9.13
N PHE A 76 -9.60 -13.44 -8.93
CA PHE A 76 -8.83 -14.52 -9.56
C PHE A 76 -8.73 -15.77 -8.69
N GLN A 77 -8.45 -15.64 -7.38
CA GLN A 77 -8.31 -16.80 -6.48
C GLN A 77 -9.66 -17.34 -6.02
N CYS A 78 -10.52 -16.48 -5.46
CA CYS A 78 -11.79 -16.90 -4.85
C CYS A 78 -12.95 -17.02 -5.85
N ARG A 79 -12.75 -16.59 -7.10
CA ARG A 79 -13.77 -16.58 -8.17
C ARG A 79 -15.04 -15.80 -7.82
N LYS A 80 -14.93 -14.82 -6.92
CA LYS A 80 -16.01 -13.91 -6.50
C LYS A 80 -15.91 -12.62 -7.31
N SER A 81 -16.23 -12.70 -8.60
CA SER A 81 -15.97 -11.63 -9.57
C SER A 81 -16.60 -10.28 -9.20
N ILE A 82 -17.84 -10.25 -8.73
CA ILE A 82 -18.52 -9.00 -8.31
C ILE A 82 -17.77 -8.33 -7.15
N LYS A 83 -17.40 -9.11 -6.12
CA LYS A 83 -16.67 -8.59 -4.97
C LYS A 83 -15.27 -8.12 -5.38
N GLY A 84 -14.57 -8.90 -6.21
CA GLY A 84 -13.26 -8.54 -6.73
C GLY A 84 -13.30 -7.21 -7.49
N LEU A 85 -14.30 -7.03 -8.37
CA LEU A 85 -14.47 -5.78 -9.10
C LEU A 85 -14.76 -4.58 -8.19
N ASP A 86 -15.58 -4.72 -7.16
CA ASP A 86 -15.85 -3.62 -6.23
C ASP A 86 -14.57 -3.17 -5.51
N HIS A 87 -13.72 -4.11 -5.07
CA HIS A 87 -12.43 -3.76 -4.47
C HIS A 87 -11.48 -3.12 -5.50
N LEU A 88 -11.39 -3.65 -6.72
CA LEU A 88 -10.53 -3.06 -7.77
C LEU A 88 -10.99 -1.64 -8.15
N ARG A 89 -12.30 -1.39 -8.22
CA ARG A 89 -12.86 -0.04 -8.42
C ARG A 89 -12.44 0.91 -7.30
N ARG A 90 -12.61 0.51 -6.04
CA ARG A 90 -12.17 1.33 -4.88
C ARG A 90 -10.67 1.61 -4.89
N SER A 91 -9.86 0.67 -5.37
CA SER A 91 -8.43 0.89 -5.57
C SER A 91 -8.16 1.97 -6.62
N ALA A 92 -8.88 1.91 -7.75
CA ALA A 92 -8.80 2.88 -8.82
C ALA A 92 -9.28 4.27 -8.40
N ASP A 93 -10.43 4.36 -7.71
CA ASP A 93 -10.97 5.60 -7.13
C ASP A 93 -10.02 6.20 -6.08
N GLY A 94 -9.22 5.35 -5.44
CA GLY A 94 -8.12 5.73 -4.55
C GLY A 94 -6.83 6.16 -5.25
N ASN A 95 -6.85 6.34 -6.58
CA ASN A 95 -5.72 6.73 -7.43
C ASN A 95 -4.51 5.79 -7.34
N TYR A 96 -4.74 4.48 -7.20
CA TYR A 96 -3.65 3.49 -7.31
C TYR A 96 -3.56 2.93 -8.72
N ASP A 97 -2.49 3.30 -9.43
CA ASP A 97 -2.28 3.00 -10.85
C ASP A 97 -2.52 1.54 -11.23
N ASN A 98 -1.99 0.59 -10.45
CA ASN A 98 -2.18 -0.83 -10.75
C ASN A 98 -3.65 -1.25 -10.63
N GLY A 99 -4.39 -0.69 -9.66
CA GLY A 99 -5.83 -0.88 -9.48
C GLY A 99 -6.62 -0.26 -10.63
N THR A 100 -6.30 0.97 -10.99
CA THR A 100 -6.86 1.67 -12.15
C THR A 100 -6.67 0.88 -13.44
N TYR A 101 -5.45 0.38 -13.67
CA TYR A 101 -5.11 -0.40 -14.86
C TYR A 101 -5.93 -1.68 -14.97
N ILE A 102 -5.89 -2.55 -13.95
CA ILE A 102 -6.60 -3.83 -14.03
C ILE A 102 -8.12 -3.64 -14.06
N TYR A 103 -8.66 -2.66 -13.31
CA TYR A 103 -10.09 -2.39 -13.34
C TYR A 103 -10.54 -1.94 -14.73
N GLY A 104 -9.81 -1.00 -15.34
CA GLY A 104 -10.06 -0.55 -16.71
C GLY A 104 -10.02 -1.70 -17.72
N ILE A 105 -8.97 -2.54 -17.68
CA ILE A 105 -8.84 -3.72 -18.56
C ILE A 105 -10.02 -4.69 -18.36
N LEU A 106 -10.39 -5.01 -17.13
CA LEU A 106 -11.51 -5.91 -16.86
C LEU A 106 -12.85 -5.35 -17.34
N MET A 107 -13.07 -4.04 -17.25
CA MET A 107 -14.28 -3.40 -17.80
C MET A 107 -14.32 -3.52 -19.32
N LEU A 108 -13.21 -3.28 -20.02
CA LEU A 108 -13.11 -3.50 -21.46
C LEU A 108 -13.41 -4.96 -21.83
N CYS A 109 -12.81 -5.93 -21.14
CA CYS A 109 -13.02 -7.36 -21.40
C CYS A 109 -14.47 -7.80 -21.17
N ARG A 110 -15.23 -7.09 -20.34
CA ARG A 110 -16.64 -7.35 -20.03
C ARG A 110 -17.61 -6.58 -20.93
N GLY A 111 -17.10 -5.84 -21.91
CA GLY A 111 -17.89 -5.03 -22.85
C GLY A 111 -18.33 -3.67 -22.30
N ASN A 112 -17.90 -3.28 -21.09
CA ASN A 112 -18.15 -1.93 -20.58
C ASN A 112 -17.05 -0.97 -21.07
N PHE A 113 -17.09 -0.66 -22.37
CA PHE A 113 -16.02 0.09 -23.03
C PHE A 113 -15.88 1.53 -22.51
N GLY A 114 -16.99 2.20 -22.20
CA GLY A 114 -16.97 3.57 -21.69
C GLY A 114 -16.28 3.67 -20.33
N GLU A 115 -16.63 2.79 -19.40
CA GLU A 115 -16.00 2.74 -18.08
C GLU A 115 -14.53 2.28 -18.18
N GLY A 116 -14.26 1.26 -18.99
CA GLY A 116 -12.89 0.78 -19.19
C GLY A 116 -11.97 1.85 -19.78
N GLN A 117 -12.43 2.59 -20.79
CA GLN A 117 -11.68 3.70 -21.36
C GLN A 117 -11.47 4.82 -20.35
N TYR A 118 -12.49 5.20 -19.58
CA TYR A 118 -12.38 6.24 -18.55
C TYR A 118 -11.22 5.97 -17.58
N TYR A 119 -11.13 4.76 -17.02
CA TYR A 119 -10.06 4.42 -16.09
C TYR A 119 -8.68 4.34 -16.76
N LEU A 120 -8.58 3.84 -18.00
CA LEU A 120 -7.30 3.86 -18.71
C LEU A 120 -6.87 5.30 -19.05
N ASP A 121 -7.80 6.18 -19.41
CA ASP A 121 -7.53 7.59 -19.70
C ASP A 121 -7.00 8.33 -18.44
N MET A 122 -7.41 7.94 -17.22
CA MET A 122 -6.78 8.43 -15.96
C MET A 122 -5.28 8.10 -15.84
N LEU A 123 -4.81 7.07 -16.54
CA LEU A 123 -3.39 6.72 -16.60
C LEU A 123 -2.66 7.43 -17.75
N SER A 124 -3.37 8.22 -18.55
CA SER A 124 -2.86 8.79 -19.80
C SER A 124 -2.29 7.72 -20.73
N TRP A 125 -2.93 6.55 -20.81
CA TRP A 125 -2.37 5.36 -21.46
C TRP A 125 -1.93 5.55 -22.92
N LYS A 126 -2.56 6.49 -23.65
CA LYS A 126 -2.23 6.83 -25.05
C LYS A 126 -0.90 7.57 -25.19
N THR A 127 -0.49 8.33 -24.16
CA THR A 127 0.68 9.21 -24.19
C THR A 127 1.76 8.79 -23.19
N ASN A 128 1.43 7.94 -22.21
CA ASN A 128 2.33 7.47 -21.17
C ASN A 128 2.41 5.94 -21.15
N GLN A 129 3.07 5.37 -22.16
CA GLN A 129 3.20 3.93 -22.33
C GLN A 129 4.05 3.29 -21.21
N ASP A 130 5.05 3.99 -20.69
CA ASP A 130 5.92 3.49 -19.61
C ASP A 130 5.12 3.22 -18.33
N ARG A 131 4.26 4.16 -17.92
CA ARG A 131 3.38 3.99 -16.75
C ARG A 131 2.48 2.77 -16.88
N THR A 132 1.88 2.58 -18.06
CA THR A 132 1.04 1.39 -18.31
C THR A 132 1.82 0.09 -18.38
N THR A 133 3.04 0.13 -18.92
CA THR A 133 3.96 -1.03 -18.97
C THR A 133 4.39 -1.45 -17.57
N GLN A 134 4.65 -0.49 -16.68
CA GLN A 134 4.92 -0.74 -15.28
C GLN A 134 3.71 -1.40 -14.59
N CYS A 135 2.50 -0.90 -14.83
CA CYS A 135 1.27 -1.49 -14.28
C CYS A 135 1.09 -2.94 -14.75
N LEU A 136 1.24 -3.19 -16.04
CA LEU A 136 1.15 -4.53 -16.61
C LEU A 136 2.22 -5.47 -16.03
N THR A 137 3.45 -4.99 -15.85
CA THR A 137 4.55 -5.77 -15.26
C THR A 137 4.21 -6.17 -13.82
N MET A 138 3.73 -5.21 -13.02
CA MET A 138 3.33 -5.49 -11.64
C MET A 138 2.13 -6.42 -11.54
N LEU A 139 1.13 -6.24 -12.40
CA LEU A 139 -0.02 -7.13 -12.48
C LEU A 139 0.41 -8.56 -12.81
N LYS A 140 1.25 -8.73 -13.85
CA LYS A 140 1.80 -10.06 -14.21
C LYS A 140 2.55 -10.69 -13.04
N GLN A 141 3.34 -9.92 -12.30
CA GLN A 141 4.02 -10.41 -11.09
C GLN A 141 3.02 -10.87 -10.03
N SER A 142 2.03 -10.04 -9.73
CA SER A 142 0.99 -10.33 -8.71
C SER A 142 0.22 -11.61 -9.07
N LEU A 143 -0.16 -11.76 -10.34
CA LEU A 143 -0.95 -12.89 -10.82
C LEU A 143 -0.16 -14.20 -10.89
N LYS A 144 1.17 -14.16 -11.08
CA LYS A 144 2.02 -15.38 -10.99
C LYS A 144 1.99 -16.01 -9.61
N ALA A 145 1.77 -15.21 -8.56
CA ALA A 145 1.66 -15.68 -7.19
C ALA A 145 0.24 -16.20 -6.84
N ILE A 146 -0.71 -16.15 -7.79
CA ILE A 146 -2.08 -16.66 -7.63
C ILE A 146 -2.22 -17.93 -8.49
N PRO A 147 -2.46 -19.11 -7.88
CA PRO A 147 -2.62 -20.40 -8.58
C PRO A 147 -3.79 -20.49 -9.56
#